data_AF-A0A9C6X8R9-F1
#
_entry.id   AF-A0A9C6X8R9-F1
#
_cell.length_a   1.000
_cell.length_b   1.000
_cell.length_c   1.000
_cell.angle_alpha   90.00
_cell.angle_beta   90.00
_cell.angle_gamma   90.00
#
_symmetry.space_group_name_H-M   'P 1'
#
loop_
_entity.id
_entity.type
_entity.pdbx_description
1 polymer ?
#
loop_
_entity_poly.entity_id
_entity_poly.type
_entity_poly.pdbx_seq_one_letter_code
_entity_poly.pdbx_strand_id
1 'polypeptide(L)'
;MFGLSSQFYLSDSFIIVFFFFCCIVDQQQKQAIPFLGGQIIGNYDGHIYVCSQTSLNALVPVPWEKQVEALLVDEHVDEALSLLEKVGHPGRQSGQIDPLKRRCKQQAACIYFSRSDLEIALDLFLDLEIDERELISIFPGIMPSATAFARTVPPLHCIADVNQLSHGDDKKIIQAKQFLLHFLQMAHDSSKSLHCMEIDTALLKLYAELGQSKELETLLESQLFNGDFQSCLAGLKDRGLHHAQALLLLNHGKRSEALSLWCQMISGELNDSNFKGIIFFAQVLKKIGDAEILWQYADLVLDNNEVHGVELFIQKQTAKDTAPAMELDPHTVANYLQRYPKALILYLEYLINEKGIEEEKFHTQLAVQYIDVISKLKSQSTENEPDLNENILRLRRFLQKSNQYRAKFLLPKVRDVGLDQEVAVLYGKVSIITQLFSSIFKHICFVLLYFIFFLCFFHPKIDGRS
;
A
#
# COMPACT_ATOMS: atom_id res chain seq x y z
N MET A 1 8.25 46.98 -15.72
CA MET A 1 8.98 48.24 -15.47
C MET A 1 9.17 48.80 -16.87
N PHE A 2 8.72 50.01 -17.13
CA PHE A 2 8.95 50.63 -18.44
C PHE A 2 10.32 51.29 -18.36
N GLY A 3 11.19 51.01 -19.33
CA GLY A 3 12.40 51.79 -19.50
C GLY A 3 11.93 53.13 -20.05
N LEU A 4 12.15 54.20 -19.29
CA LEU A 4 11.91 55.54 -19.78
C LEU A 4 13.06 55.88 -20.74
N SER A 5 12.84 55.65 -22.03
CA SER A 5 13.68 56.22 -23.09
C SER A 5 12.93 57.41 -23.69
N SER A 6 13.36 58.62 -23.34
CA SER A 6 12.88 59.83 -23.99
C SER A 6 13.62 60.00 -25.33
N GLN A 7 12.95 59.81 -26.45
CA GLN A 7 13.42 60.30 -27.76
C GLN A 7 12.58 61.49 -28.19
N PHE A 8 13.25 62.56 -28.61
CA PHE A 8 12.64 63.86 -28.90
C PHE A 8 12.51 64.07 -30.41
N TYR A 9 11.33 64.50 -30.86
CA TYR A 9 11.13 65.06 -32.19
C TYR A 9 10.65 66.52 -32.05
N LEU A 10 11.42 67.46 -32.60
CA LEU A 10 11.08 68.88 -32.68
C LEU A 10 10.33 69.13 -34.00
N SER A 11 9.19 69.84 -33.92
CA SER A 11 8.43 70.33 -35.08
C SER A 11 8.03 71.79 -34.82
N ASP A 12 8.34 72.67 -35.78
CA ASP A 12 8.49 74.13 -35.65
C ASP A 12 7.21 74.96 -35.43
N SER A 13 6.17 74.47 -34.76
CA SER A 13 5.01 75.34 -34.44
C SER A 13 4.25 74.99 -33.17
N PHE A 14 4.48 73.80 -32.60
CA PHE A 14 3.97 73.41 -31.29
C PHE A 14 4.99 72.46 -30.67
N ILE A 15 5.45 72.72 -29.44
CA ILE A 15 6.26 71.73 -28.73
C ILE A 15 5.32 70.58 -28.36
N ILE A 16 5.38 69.51 -29.15
CA ILE A 16 4.74 68.23 -28.84
C ILE A 16 5.82 67.35 -28.23
N VAL A 17 5.80 67.20 -26.91
CA VAL A 17 6.66 66.22 -26.25
C VAL A 17 5.98 64.86 -26.38
N PHE A 18 6.64 63.92 -27.04
CA PHE A 18 6.22 62.51 -27.05
C PHE A 18 7.02 61.75 -26.01
N PHE A 19 6.31 61.10 -25.08
CA PHE A 19 6.91 60.16 -24.14
C PHE A 19 6.80 58.74 -24.69
N PHE A 20 7.93 58.12 -25.00
CA PHE A 20 7.97 56.73 -25.44
C PHE A 20 8.25 55.81 -24.26
N PHE A 21 7.35 54.86 -24.03
CA PHE A 21 7.51 53.84 -23.01
C PHE A 21 8.00 52.56 -23.66
N CYS A 22 9.26 52.20 -23.43
CA CYS A 22 9.77 50.91 -23.88
C CYS A 22 9.47 49.85 -22.83
N CYS A 23 8.90 48.72 -23.23
CA CYS A 23 8.78 47.58 -22.33
C CYS A 23 10.19 47.05 -22.02
N ILE A 24 10.48 46.78 -20.74
CA ILE A 24 11.78 46.23 -20.33
C ILE A 24 11.96 44.77 -20.75
N VAL A 25 10.88 44.11 -21.16
CA VAL A 25 10.91 42.74 -21.66
C VAL A 25 11.47 42.69 -23.08
N ASP A 26 10.94 43.50 -24.00
CA ASP A 26 11.23 43.43 -25.44
C ASP A 26 11.90 44.69 -26.03
N GLN A 27 12.11 45.74 -25.22
CA GLN A 27 12.62 47.05 -25.62
C GLN A 27 11.78 47.80 -26.67
N GLN A 28 10.55 47.36 -26.94
CA GLN A 28 9.66 47.99 -27.91
C GLN A 28 8.84 49.11 -27.27
N GLN A 29 8.60 50.17 -28.04
CA GLN A 29 7.71 51.26 -27.65
C GLN A 29 6.27 50.76 -27.53
N LYS A 30 5.70 50.78 -26.32
CA LYS A 30 4.31 50.38 -26.03
C LYS A 30 3.35 51.55 -25.94
N GLN A 31 3.82 52.75 -25.58
CA GLN A 31 2.96 53.91 -25.39
C GLN A 31 3.66 55.20 -25.82
N ALA A 32 2.88 56.11 -26.41
CA ALA A 32 3.27 57.48 -26.75
C ALA A 32 2.26 58.46 -26.14
N ILE A 33 2.70 59.35 -25.25
CA ILE A 33 1.82 60.38 -24.66
C ILE A 33 2.22 61.75 -25.21
N PRO A 34 1.33 62.44 -25.95
CA PRO A 34 1.58 63.81 -26.38
C PRO A 34 1.30 64.79 -25.25
N PHE A 35 2.25 65.69 -24.95
CA PHE A 35 2.05 66.83 -24.07
C PHE A 35 2.17 68.13 -24.87
N LEU A 36 1.03 68.76 -25.15
CA LEU A 36 0.93 69.93 -26.02
C LEU A 36 1.21 71.23 -25.27
N GLY A 37 2.13 72.05 -25.79
CA GLY A 37 2.34 73.42 -25.31
C GLY A 37 3.04 73.52 -23.95
N GLY A 38 3.65 72.42 -23.50
CA GLY A 38 4.42 72.37 -22.27
C GLY A 38 5.93 72.25 -22.49
N GLN A 39 6.69 72.45 -21.41
CA GLN A 39 8.14 72.30 -21.36
C GLN A 39 8.54 71.19 -20.38
N ILE A 40 9.67 70.53 -20.64
CA ILE A 40 10.24 69.54 -19.73
C ILE A 40 11.11 70.27 -18.71
N ILE A 41 10.95 69.91 -17.45
CA ILE A 41 11.80 70.42 -16.36
C ILE A 41 13.00 69.51 -16.18
N GLY A 42 12.78 68.19 -16.13
CA GLY A 42 13.86 67.22 -15.98
C GLY A 42 13.35 65.85 -15.55
N ASN A 43 14.29 64.90 -15.46
CA ASN A 43 14.07 63.58 -14.88
C ASN A 43 14.80 63.52 -13.52
N TYR A 44 14.04 63.34 -12.44
CA TYR A 44 14.56 63.24 -11.08
C TYR A 44 14.03 61.97 -10.44
N ASP A 45 14.94 61.10 -9.99
CA ASP A 45 14.62 59.80 -9.37
C ASP A 45 13.69 58.90 -10.20
N GLY A 46 13.79 58.97 -11.54
CA GLY A 46 12.93 58.21 -12.44
C GLY A 46 11.54 58.81 -12.66
N HIS A 47 11.30 60.02 -12.14
CA HIS A 47 10.10 60.81 -12.38
C HIS A 47 10.40 61.93 -13.37
N ILE A 48 9.61 62.00 -14.45
CA ILE A 48 9.76 63.06 -15.45
C ILE A 48 8.80 64.19 -15.11
N TYR A 49 9.32 65.38 -14.87
CA TYR A 49 8.52 66.56 -14.56
C TYR A 49 8.35 67.43 -15.81
N VAL A 50 7.11 67.85 -16.06
CA VAL A 50 6.74 68.76 -17.16
C VAL A 50 5.89 69.90 -16.63
N CYS A 51 6.04 71.08 -17.20
CA CYS A 51 5.22 72.24 -16.87
C CYS A 51 4.48 72.78 -18.10
N SER A 52 3.29 73.32 -17.86
CA SER A 52 2.59 74.22 -18.76
C SER A 52 2.62 75.63 -18.17
N GLN A 53 1.96 76.60 -18.83
CA GLN A 53 1.76 77.94 -18.25
C GLN A 53 0.95 77.93 -16.95
N THR A 54 0.20 76.86 -16.67
CA THR A 54 -0.78 76.80 -15.57
C THR A 54 -0.62 75.61 -14.63
N SER A 55 0.23 74.63 -14.96
CA SER A 55 0.33 73.38 -14.21
C SER A 55 1.74 72.81 -14.19
N LEU A 56 2.11 72.18 -13.08
CA LEU A 56 3.27 71.31 -12.95
C LEU A 56 2.78 69.85 -12.85
N ASN A 57 3.17 69.01 -13.80
CA ASN A 57 2.78 67.59 -13.85
C ASN A 57 4.02 66.69 -13.73
N ALA A 58 3.85 65.52 -13.14
CA ALA A 58 4.88 64.50 -13.06
C ALA A 58 4.40 63.21 -13.73
N LEU A 59 5.24 62.67 -14.62
CA LEU A 59 5.12 61.31 -15.13
C LEU A 59 5.89 60.37 -14.20
N VAL A 60 5.14 59.48 -13.57
CA VAL A 60 5.64 58.50 -12.61
C VAL A 60 5.41 57.10 -13.21
N PRO A 61 6.41 56.21 -13.21
CA PRO A 61 6.20 54.84 -13.65
C PRO A 61 5.16 54.14 -12.77
N VAL A 62 4.27 53.36 -13.37
CA VAL A 62 3.35 52.50 -12.61
C VAL A 62 4.19 51.56 -11.73
N PRO A 63 3.89 51.37 -10.44
CA PRO A 63 4.60 50.43 -9.58
C PRO A 63 4.63 49.03 -10.20
N TRP A 64 5.75 48.31 -10.06
CA TRP A 64 5.92 47.01 -10.72
C TRP A 64 4.87 45.99 -10.26
N GLU A 65 4.37 46.12 -9.03
CA GLU A 65 3.33 45.29 -8.43
C GLU A 65 2.04 45.38 -9.27
N LYS A 66 1.62 46.62 -9.59
CA LYS A 66 0.43 46.86 -10.41
C LYS A 66 0.62 46.42 -11.86
N GLN A 67 1.85 46.51 -12.38
CA GLN A 67 2.17 46.03 -13.73
C GLN A 67 2.11 44.50 -13.80
N VAL A 68 2.68 43.81 -12.82
CA VAL A 68 2.63 42.35 -12.73
C VAL A 68 1.19 41.88 -12.51
N GLU A 69 0.44 42.53 -11.63
CA GLU A 69 -0.98 42.22 -11.42
C GLU A 69 -1.79 42.36 -12.72
N ALA A 70 -1.60 43.46 -13.47
CA ALA A 70 -2.26 43.63 -14.77
C ALA A 70 -1.85 42.55 -15.77
N LEU A 71 -0.56 42.21 -15.87
CA LEU A 71 -0.09 41.15 -16.76
C LEU A 71 -0.64 39.77 -16.38
N LEU A 72 -0.79 39.47 -15.09
CA LEU A 72 -1.39 38.21 -14.63
C LEU A 72 -2.91 38.17 -14.88
N VAL A 73 -3.62 39.29 -14.71
CA VAL A 73 -5.05 39.41 -15.05
C VAL A 73 -5.27 39.22 -16.55
N ASP A 74 -4.42 39.82 -17.37
CA ASP A 74 -4.43 39.67 -18.83
C ASP A 74 -3.74 38.37 -19.27
N GLU A 75 -3.35 37.52 -18.32
CA GLU A 75 -2.90 36.16 -18.59
C GLU A 75 -1.56 36.10 -19.38
N HIS A 76 -0.81 37.21 -19.43
CA HIS A 76 0.55 37.35 -19.98
C HIS A 76 1.62 36.92 -18.96
N VAL A 77 1.59 35.64 -18.58
CA VAL A 77 2.39 35.09 -17.47
C VAL A 77 3.90 35.20 -17.69
N ASP A 78 4.39 34.93 -18.91
CA ASP A 78 5.83 34.96 -19.20
C ASP A 78 6.41 36.38 -19.06
N GLU A 79 5.66 37.40 -19.50
CA GLU A 79 6.04 38.81 -19.33
C GLU A 79 6.03 39.21 -17.84
N ALA A 80 5.04 38.73 -17.09
CA ALA A 80 4.93 38.96 -15.66
C ALA A 80 6.13 38.36 -14.91
N LEU A 81 6.51 37.10 -15.22
CA LEU A 81 7.66 36.42 -14.63
C LEU A 81 8.98 37.09 -15.03
N SER A 82 9.17 37.44 -16.31
CA SER A 82 10.34 38.18 -16.78
C SER A 82 10.48 39.53 -16.09
N LEU A 83 9.36 40.22 -15.85
CA LEU A 83 9.36 41.44 -15.07
C LEU A 83 9.79 41.20 -13.62
N LEU A 84 9.24 40.18 -12.95
CA LEU A 84 9.59 39.85 -11.56
C LEU A 84 11.07 39.52 -11.35
N GLU A 85 11.70 38.89 -12.34
CA GLU A 85 13.15 38.62 -12.34
C GLU A 85 13.97 39.91 -12.42
N LYS A 86 13.54 40.85 -13.27
CA LYS A 86 14.23 42.12 -13.52
C LYS A 86 14.02 43.18 -12.43
N VAL A 87 12.99 43.02 -11.60
CA VAL A 87 12.76 43.90 -10.43
C VAL A 87 13.86 43.63 -9.38
N GLY A 88 14.98 44.33 -9.44
CA GLY A 88 16.03 44.27 -8.40
C GLY A 88 15.69 45.18 -7.22
N HIS A 89 15.87 44.70 -5.98
CA HIS A 89 15.91 45.57 -4.79
C HIS A 89 17.37 45.91 -4.49
N PRO A 90 17.87 47.12 -4.79
CA PRO A 90 19.19 47.52 -4.34
C PRO A 90 19.19 47.58 -2.80
N GLY A 91 19.87 46.63 -2.16
CA GLY A 91 20.10 46.62 -0.70
C GLY A 91 19.52 45.45 0.10
N ARG A 92 18.83 44.47 -0.51
CA ARG A 92 18.38 43.26 0.20
C ARG A 92 19.48 42.19 0.25
N GLN A 93 19.68 41.60 1.43
CA GLN A 93 20.63 40.51 1.64
C GLN A 93 20.27 39.31 0.74
N SER A 94 21.30 38.72 0.13
CA SER A 94 21.25 37.49 -0.65
C SER A 94 20.54 36.38 0.13
N GLY A 95 19.35 35.96 -0.32
CA GLY A 95 18.70 34.72 0.16
C GLY A 95 17.20 34.81 0.48
N GLN A 96 16.63 35.99 0.75
CA GLN A 96 15.18 36.10 1.03
C GLN A 96 14.39 36.55 -0.20
N ILE A 97 13.57 35.64 -0.74
CA ILE A 97 12.59 35.98 -1.78
C ILE A 97 11.55 36.93 -1.18
N ASP A 98 11.33 38.05 -1.84
CA ASP A 98 10.29 39.01 -1.47
C ASP A 98 8.91 38.32 -1.41
N PRO A 99 8.16 38.41 -0.30
CA PRO A 99 6.85 37.76 -0.15
C PRO A 99 5.86 38.16 -1.26
N LEU A 100 5.93 39.41 -1.75
CA LEU A 100 5.07 39.86 -2.86
C LEU A 100 5.46 39.18 -4.17
N LYS A 101 6.76 39.01 -4.43
CA LYS A 101 7.23 38.26 -5.61
C LYS A 101 6.84 36.80 -5.54
N ARG A 102 6.99 36.17 -4.37
CA ARG A 102 6.56 34.77 -4.16
C ARG A 102 5.08 34.63 -4.47
N ARG A 103 4.25 35.52 -3.94
CA ARG A 103 2.82 35.55 -4.22
C ARG A 103 2.50 35.68 -5.71
N CYS A 104 3.14 36.62 -6.42
CA CYS A 104 2.92 36.78 -7.86
C CYS A 104 3.33 35.52 -8.65
N LYS A 105 4.43 34.87 -8.25
CA LYS A 105 4.84 33.59 -8.85
C LYS A 105 3.87 32.45 -8.56
N GLN A 106 3.26 32.40 -7.38
CA GLN A 106 2.21 31.43 -7.05
C GLN A 106 0.96 31.65 -7.92
N GLN A 107 0.56 32.91 -8.14
CA GLN A 107 -0.54 33.24 -9.06
C GLN A 107 -0.23 32.80 -10.50
N ALA A 108 1.00 33.04 -10.97
CA ALA A 108 1.48 32.54 -12.27
C ALA A 108 1.39 31.01 -12.37
N ALA A 109 1.83 30.28 -11.34
CA ALA A 109 1.73 28.81 -11.28
C ALA A 109 0.28 28.33 -11.38
N CYS A 110 -0.65 29.00 -10.70
CA CYS A 110 -2.08 28.69 -10.82
C CYS A 110 -2.64 28.95 -12.22
N ILE A 111 -2.14 29.96 -12.94
CA ILE A 111 -2.54 30.22 -14.33
C ILE A 111 -2.03 29.10 -15.25
N TYR A 112 -0.76 28.70 -15.15
CA TYR A 112 -0.24 27.55 -15.90
C TYR A 112 -1.04 26.27 -15.62
N PHE A 113 -1.34 26.00 -14.35
CA PHE A 113 -2.21 24.88 -13.99
C PHE A 113 -3.58 24.99 -14.66
N SER A 114 -4.21 26.17 -14.66
CA SER A 114 -5.51 26.37 -15.30
C SER A 114 -5.49 26.15 -16.83
N ARG A 115 -4.34 26.39 -17.46
CA ARG A 115 -4.11 26.16 -18.90
C ARG A 115 -3.71 24.74 -19.24
N SER A 116 -3.58 23.87 -18.24
CA SER A 116 -3.06 22.50 -18.37
C SER A 116 -1.56 22.42 -18.73
N ASP A 117 -0.79 23.48 -18.47
CA ASP A 117 0.68 23.47 -18.54
C ASP A 117 1.26 22.87 -17.24
N LEU A 118 0.95 21.58 -17.04
CA LEU A 118 1.11 20.89 -15.75
C LEU A 118 2.57 20.76 -15.31
N GLU A 119 3.51 20.56 -16.24
CA GLU A 119 4.94 20.43 -15.92
C GLU A 119 5.50 21.72 -15.30
N ILE A 120 5.24 22.85 -15.96
CA ILE A 120 5.67 24.18 -15.49
C ILE A 120 5.00 24.53 -14.15
N ALA A 121 3.71 24.22 -14.03
CA ALA A 121 2.97 24.45 -12.80
C ALA A 121 3.56 23.65 -11.63
N LEU A 122 3.91 22.38 -11.86
CA LEU A 122 4.48 21.50 -10.84
C LEU A 122 5.79 22.06 -10.29
N ASP A 123 6.74 22.38 -11.17
CA ASP A 123 8.04 22.93 -10.80
C ASP A 123 7.88 24.20 -9.96
N LEU A 124 7.01 25.11 -10.42
CA LEU A 124 6.74 26.35 -9.69
C LEU A 124 6.10 26.09 -8.32
N PHE A 125 5.16 25.17 -8.18
CA PHE A 125 4.54 24.91 -6.87
C PHE A 125 5.51 24.29 -5.87
N LEU A 126 6.38 23.37 -6.33
CA LEU A 126 7.39 22.76 -5.48
C LEU A 126 8.44 23.79 -5.03
N ASP A 127 8.90 24.65 -5.95
CA ASP A 127 9.90 25.68 -5.66
C ASP A 127 9.37 26.79 -4.73
N LEU A 128 8.06 27.07 -4.76
CA LEU A 128 7.45 28.18 -4.05
C LEU A 128 6.85 27.80 -2.70
N GLU A 129 6.91 26.52 -2.30
CA GLU A 129 6.35 25.99 -1.05
C GLU A 129 4.91 26.48 -0.83
N ILE A 130 4.04 26.29 -1.83
CA ILE A 130 2.62 26.63 -1.71
C ILE A 130 1.95 25.77 -0.64
N ASP A 131 0.99 26.34 0.10
CA ASP A 131 0.14 25.57 1.01
C ASP A 131 -0.62 24.52 0.20
N GLU A 132 -0.37 23.24 0.48
CA GLU A 132 -0.89 22.11 -0.30
C GLU A 132 -2.42 22.08 -0.28
N ARG A 133 -3.04 22.66 0.74
CA ARG A 133 -4.49 22.77 0.89
C ARG A 133 -5.11 23.70 -0.15
N GLU A 134 -4.37 24.69 -0.66
CA GLU A 134 -4.84 25.53 -1.78
C GLU A 134 -5.17 24.64 -2.99
N LEU A 135 -4.24 23.76 -3.36
CA LEU A 135 -4.43 22.83 -4.47
C LEU A 135 -5.46 21.74 -4.16
N ILE A 136 -5.40 21.13 -2.97
CA ILE A 136 -6.40 20.11 -2.56
C ILE A 136 -7.81 20.69 -2.61
N SER A 137 -8.00 21.97 -2.23
CA SER A 137 -9.31 22.62 -2.21
C SER A 137 -9.95 22.80 -3.60
N ILE A 138 -9.20 22.60 -4.69
CA ILE A 138 -9.71 22.63 -6.07
C ILE A 138 -10.45 21.31 -6.39
N PHE A 139 -10.20 20.23 -5.65
CA PHE A 139 -10.73 18.90 -5.91
C PHE A 139 -11.83 18.55 -4.92
N PRO A 140 -13.11 18.62 -5.32
CA PRO A 140 -14.24 18.37 -4.41
C PRO A 140 -14.17 16.97 -3.80
N GLY A 141 -14.46 16.87 -2.51
CA GLY A 141 -14.51 15.58 -1.79
C GLY A 141 -13.14 15.02 -1.37
N ILE A 142 -12.02 15.62 -1.80
CA ILE A 142 -10.68 15.17 -1.41
C ILE A 142 -10.30 15.68 -0.01
N MET A 143 -10.48 16.97 0.25
CA MET A 143 -10.18 17.58 1.56
C MET A 143 -10.97 16.90 2.71
N PRO A 144 -10.39 16.71 3.90
CA PRO A 144 -11.14 16.22 5.06
C PRO A 144 -12.26 17.19 5.44
N SER A 145 -13.43 16.66 5.81
CA SER A 145 -14.59 17.48 6.21
C SER A 145 -14.36 18.26 7.52
N ALA A 146 -13.43 17.79 8.36
CA ALA A 146 -13.07 18.45 9.61
C ALA A 146 -12.09 19.63 9.41
N THR A 147 -11.49 19.76 8.23
CA THR A 147 -10.49 20.79 7.96
C THR A 147 -11.17 22.15 7.79
N ALA A 148 -10.93 23.06 8.73
CA ALA A 148 -11.31 24.46 8.62
C ALA A 148 -10.27 25.22 7.79
N PHE A 149 -10.35 25.09 6.46
CA PHE A 149 -9.48 25.79 5.52
C PHE A 149 -10.24 26.89 4.77
N ALA A 150 -9.64 28.07 4.69
CA ALA A 150 -10.07 29.15 3.82
C ALA A 150 -8.90 29.52 2.92
N ARG A 151 -9.18 29.65 1.62
CA ARG A 151 -8.18 30.07 0.63
C ARG A 151 -7.62 31.45 0.99
N THR A 152 -6.39 31.67 0.59
CA THR A 152 -5.65 32.91 0.81
C THR A 152 -6.44 34.13 0.34
N VAL A 153 -6.37 35.22 1.11
CA VAL A 153 -6.97 36.52 0.76
C VAL A 153 -5.86 37.57 0.61
N PRO A 154 -5.73 38.25 -0.55
CA PRO A 154 -6.53 38.08 -1.77
C PRO A 154 -6.32 36.70 -2.44
N PRO A 155 -7.25 36.23 -3.29
CA PRO A 155 -7.16 34.90 -3.90
C PRO A 155 -5.92 34.74 -4.77
N LEU A 156 -5.31 33.55 -4.75
CA LEU A 156 -4.22 33.19 -5.66
C LEU A 156 -4.74 32.86 -7.07
N HIS A 157 -5.98 32.39 -7.18
CA HIS A 157 -6.59 32.00 -8.44
C HIS A 157 -8.12 32.14 -8.39
N CYS A 158 -8.75 32.20 -9.56
CA CYS A 158 -10.21 32.21 -9.70
C CYS A 158 -10.81 30.81 -9.94
N ILE A 159 -9.99 29.75 -9.90
CA ILE A 159 -10.45 28.37 -10.10
C ILE A 159 -11.41 27.98 -8.98
N ALA A 160 -12.67 27.71 -9.29
CA ALA A 160 -13.65 27.25 -8.32
C ALA A 160 -13.40 25.80 -7.92
N ASP A 161 -13.48 24.89 -8.90
CA ASP A 161 -13.22 23.45 -8.75
C ASP A 161 -12.69 22.84 -10.07
N VAL A 162 -12.17 21.61 -9.98
CA VAL A 162 -11.58 20.88 -11.12
C VAL A 162 -12.59 20.55 -12.22
N ASN A 163 -13.88 20.42 -11.89
CA ASN A 163 -14.93 20.12 -12.88
C ASN A 163 -15.20 21.33 -13.75
N GLN A 164 -15.28 22.52 -13.14
CA GLN A 164 -15.40 23.80 -13.86
C GLN A 164 -14.16 24.08 -14.69
N LEU A 165 -12.96 23.85 -14.12
CA LEU A 165 -11.70 24.01 -14.83
C LEU A 165 -11.61 23.13 -16.08
N SER A 166 -12.06 21.88 -15.96
CA SER A 166 -12.02 20.90 -17.05
C SER A 166 -13.22 20.97 -17.99
N HIS A 167 -14.19 21.85 -17.71
CA HIS A 167 -15.48 21.92 -18.41
C HIS A 167 -16.21 20.56 -18.46
N GLY A 168 -16.05 19.75 -17.40
CA GLY A 168 -16.60 18.39 -17.31
C GLY A 168 -15.89 17.33 -18.16
N ASP A 169 -14.72 17.61 -18.74
CA ASP A 169 -13.93 16.61 -19.48
C ASP A 169 -13.22 15.65 -18.52
N ASP A 170 -13.70 14.41 -18.45
CA ASP A 170 -13.15 13.35 -17.60
C ASP A 170 -11.65 13.12 -17.81
N LYS A 171 -11.13 13.27 -19.04
CA LYS A 171 -9.69 13.06 -19.30
C LYS A 171 -8.85 14.15 -18.64
N LYS A 172 -9.30 15.40 -18.74
CA LYS A 172 -8.64 16.55 -18.09
C LYS A 172 -8.76 16.46 -16.58
N ILE A 173 -9.90 16.00 -16.05
CA ILE A 173 -10.07 15.76 -14.61
C ILE A 173 -9.09 14.69 -14.12
N ILE A 174 -8.94 13.58 -14.85
CA ILE A 174 -7.97 12.53 -14.51
C ILE A 174 -6.53 13.08 -14.56
N GLN A 175 -6.18 13.86 -15.58
CA GLN A 175 -4.87 14.50 -15.68
C GLN A 175 -4.60 15.46 -14.50
N ALA A 176 -5.58 16.28 -14.14
CA ALA A 176 -5.47 17.17 -12.98
C ALA A 176 -5.33 16.39 -11.66
N LYS A 177 -6.03 15.26 -11.50
CA LYS A 177 -5.88 14.38 -10.33
C LYS A 177 -4.51 13.70 -10.28
N GLN A 178 -4.00 13.26 -11.42
CA GLN A 178 -2.64 12.70 -11.53
C GLN A 178 -1.59 13.75 -11.18
N PHE A 179 -1.77 14.98 -11.64
CA PHE A 179 -0.93 16.11 -11.26
C PHE A 179 -0.96 16.35 -9.75
N LEU A 180 -2.15 16.45 -9.14
CA LEU A 180 -2.27 16.65 -7.69
C LEU A 180 -1.61 15.50 -6.93
N LEU A 181 -1.84 14.26 -7.36
CA LEU A 181 -1.24 13.09 -6.76
C LEU A 181 0.29 13.19 -6.75
N HIS A 182 0.90 13.51 -7.90
CA HIS A 182 2.35 13.62 -8.00
C HIS A 182 2.91 14.75 -7.14
N PHE A 183 2.27 15.92 -7.16
CA PHE A 183 2.64 17.04 -6.28
C PHE A 183 2.61 16.64 -4.79
N LEU A 184 1.54 15.97 -4.34
CA LEU A 184 1.38 15.54 -2.95
C LEU A 184 2.38 14.45 -2.55
N GLN A 185 2.74 13.54 -3.45
CA GLN A 185 3.80 12.55 -3.20
C GLN A 185 5.14 13.24 -2.94
N MET A 186 5.50 14.22 -3.77
CA MET A 186 6.74 14.98 -3.58
C MET A 186 6.72 15.81 -2.29
N ALA A 187 5.57 16.41 -1.96
CA ALA A 187 5.37 17.15 -0.71
C ALA A 187 5.52 16.23 0.52
N HIS A 188 4.90 15.05 0.49
CA HIS A 188 4.98 14.03 1.54
C HIS A 188 6.43 13.56 1.76
N ASP A 189 7.15 13.22 0.68
CA ASP A 189 8.53 12.73 0.76
C ASP A 189 9.52 13.79 1.26
N SER A 190 9.25 15.05 0.97
CA SER A 190 10.10 16.16 1.44
C SER A 190 10.14 16.30 2.97
N SER A 191 9.17 15.72 3.71
CA SER A 191 9.01 15.83 5.17
C SER A 191 8.99 17.25 5.73
N LYS A 192 8.82 18.27 4.86
CA LYS A 192 8.79 19.69 5.23
C LYS A 192 7.37 20.23 5.45
N SER A 193 6.37 19.51 4.97
CA SER A 193 4.98 19.97 5.04
C SER A 193 4.47 20.02 6.48
N LEU A 194 3.66 21.03 6.77
CA LEU A 194 2.93 21.18 8.03
C LEU A 194 1.52 20.56 7.96
N HIS A 195 1.13 20.04 6.79
CA HIS A 195 -0.25 19.61 6.49
C HIS A 195 -0.34 18.11 6.19
N CYS A 196 0.45 17.30 6.91
CA CYS A 196 0.54 15.85 6.68
C CYS A 196 -0.82 15.15 6.73
N MET A 197 -1.74 15.56 7.61
CA MET A 197 -3.07 14.94 7.69
C MET A 197 -3.90 15.18 6.42
N GLU A 198 -3.92 16.41 5.92
CA GLU A 198 -4.62 16.75 4.69
C GLU A 198 -3.97 16.06 3.49
N ILE A 199 -2.64 16.01 3.44
CA ILE A 199 -1.88 15.32 2.38
C ILE A 199 -2.20 13.83 2.38
N ASP A 200 -2.10 13.15 3.53
CA ASP A 200 -2.34 11.70 3.62
C ASP A 200 -3.79 11.33 3.31
N THR A 201 -4.74 12.15 3.76
CA THR A 201 -6.16 11.97 3.41
C THR A 201 -6.37 12.13 1.91
N ALA A 202 -5.73 13.14 1.31
CA ALA A 202 -5.85 13.42 -0.11
C ALA A 202 -5.19 12.31 -0.94
N LEU A 203 -3.97 11.87 -0.59
CA LEU A 203 -3.26 10.76 -1.21
C LEU A 203 -4.09 9.48 -1.16
N LEU A 204 -4.60 9.11 0.00
CA LEU A 204 -5.43 7.92 0.17
C LEU A 204 -6.65 7.95 -0.76
N LYS A 205 -7.38 9.07 -0.77
CA LYS A 205 -8.54 9.22 -1.64
C LYS A 205 -8.14 9.16 -3.11
N LEU A 206 -7.10 9.89 -3.53
CA LEU A 206 -6.62 9.91 -4.91
C LEU A 206 -6.17 8.52 -5.38
N TYR A 207 -5.43 7.78 -4.56
CA TYR A 207 -5.06 6.39 -4.87
C TYR A 207 -6.29 5.51 -5.06
N ALA A 208 -7.30 5.67 -4.20
CA ALA A 208 -8.58 4.97 -4.31
C ALA A 208 -9.38 5.40 -5.56
N GLU A 209 -9.33 6.67 -5.98
CA GLU A 209 -10.04 7.14 -7.18
C GLU A 209 -9.36 6.72 -8.48
N LEU A 210 -8.03 6.70 -8.50
CA LEU A 210 -7.21 6.40 -9.67
C LEU A 210 -6.91 4.89 -9.80
N GLY A 211 -7.38 4.05 -8.87
CA GLY A 211 -7.20 2.60 -8.90
C GLY A 211 -5.78 2.13 -8.55
N GLN A 212 -4.98 2.96 -7.90
CA GLN A 212 -3.59 2.67 -7.49
C GLN A 212 -3.56 1.86 -6.19
N SER A 213 -3.98 0.59 -6.28
CA SER A 213 -4.23 -0.26 -5.12
C SER A 213 -2.96 -0.63 -4.35
N LYS A 214 -1.82 -0.77 -5.04
CA LYS A 214 -0.54 -1.15 -4.40
C LYS A 214 0.03 0.00 -3.57
N GLU A 215 -0.04 1.20 -4.11
CA GLU A 215 0.40 2.45 -3.47
C GLU A 215 -0.50 2.76 -2.28
N LEU A 216 -1.82 2.56 -2.42
CA LEU A 216 -2.79 2.66 -1.33
C LEU A 216 -2.47 1.71 -0.17
N GLU A 217 -2.22 0.43 -0.47
CA GLU A 217 -1.84 -0.55 0.55
C GLU A 217 -0.52 -0.18 1.23
N THR A 218 0.47 0.27 0.46
CA THR A 218 1.78 0.68 0.99
C THR A 218 1.64 1.90 1.91
N LEU A 219 0.81 2.87 1.54
CA LEU A 219 0.51 4.04 2.37
C LEU A 219 -0.15 3.61 3.69
N LEU A 220 -1.11 2.68 3.64
CA LEU A 220 -1.77 2.16 4.83
C LEU A 220 -0.82 1.30 5.68
N GLU A 221 0.06 0.49 5.11
CA GLU A 221 1.00 -0.31 5.91
C GLU A 221 2.06 0.55 6.63
N SER A 222 2.20 1.83 6.26
CA SER A 222 3.11 2.78 6.92
C SER A 222 2.63 3.21 8.30
N GLN A 223 3.52 3.16 9.29
CA GLN A 223 3.26 3.70 10.63
C GLN A 223 3.19 5.23 10.68
N LEU A 224 3.62 5.90 9.62
CA LEU A 224 3.65 7.36 9.53
C LEU A 224 2.35 7.95 8.97
N PHE A 225 1.43 7.10 8.51
CA PHE A 225 0.15 7.56 7.98
C PHE A 225 -0.65 8.32 9.04
N ASN A 226 -1.00 9.56 8.73
CA ASN A 226 -1.67 10.51 9.62
C ASN A 226 -2.95 11.09 8.99
N GLY A 227 -3.62 10.36 8.09
CA GLY A 227 -4.86 10.82 7.46
C GLY A 227 -6.05 10.90 8.43
N ASP A 228 -7.04 11.73 8.10
CA ASP A 228 -8.29 11.83 8.85
C ASP A 228 -9.10 10.54 8.74
N PHE A 229 -9.26 9.84 9.86
CA PHE A 229 -9.87 8.52 9.91
C PHE A 229 -11.27 8.47 9.32
N GLN A 230 -12.15 9.43 9.67
CA GLN A 230 -13.56 9.41 9.26
C GLN A 230 -13.71 9.67 7.76
N SER A 231 -12.99 10.66 7.26
CA SER A 231 -12.94 11.03 5.84
C SER A 231 -12.35 9.92 4.98
N CYS A 232 -11.26 9.29 5.42
CA CYS A 232 -10.65 8.15 4.73
C CYS A 232 -11.60 6.94 4.72
N LEU A 233 -12.19 6.59 5.86
CA LEU A 233 -13.09 5.45 5.96
C LEU A 233 -14.33 5.62 5.08
N ALA A 234 -14.93 6.81 5.06
CA ALA A 234 -16.05 7.13 4.18
C ALA A 234 -15.66 6.99 2.70
N GLY A 235 -14.53 7.57 2.30
CA GLY A 235 -14.04 7.50 0.92
C GLY A 235 -13.76 6.07 0.43
N LEU A 236 -13.24 5.19 1.30
CA LEU A 236 -13.02 3.79 0.96
C LEU A 236 -14.32 2.99 0.92
N LYS A 237 -15.27 3.31 1.80
CA LYS A 237 -16.60 2.66 1.87
C LYS A 237 -17.44 2.96 0.63
N ASP A 238 -17.48 4.22 0.21
CA ASP A 238 -18.24 4.66 -0.96
C ASP A 238 -17.75 3.98 -2.26
N ARG A 239 -16.50 3.53 -2.27
CA ARG A 239 -15.84 2.84 -3.39
C ARG A 239 -15.84 1.32 -3.29
N GLY A 240 -16.35 0.75 -2.19
CA GLY A 240 -16.35 -0.71 -1.97
C GLY A 240 -14.95 -1.32 -1.74
N LEU A 241 -13.96 -0.52 -1.32
CA LEU A 241 -12.59 -0.99 -1.08
C LEU A 241 -12.46 -1.57 0.34
N HIS A 242 -13.08 -2.73 0.58
CA HIS A 242 -13.20 -3.36 1.90
C HIS A 242 -11.85 -3.83 2.49
N HIS A 243 -10.92 -4.27 1.65
CA HIS A 243 -9.57 -4.65 2.07
C HIS A 243 -8.81 -3.44 2.65
N ALA A 244 -8.84 -2.31 1.93
CA ALA A 244 -8.23 -1.07 2.39
C ALA A 244 -8.93 -0.52 3.64
N GLN A 245 -10.26 -0.65 3.76
CA GLN A 245 -10.99 -0.30 4.98
C GLN A 245 -10.48 -1.08 6.19
N ALA A 246 -10.32 -2.40 6.05
CA ALA A 246 -9.82 -3.25 7.13
C ALA A 246 -8.38 -2.89 7.52
N LEU A 247 -7.51 -2.58 6.57
CA LEU A 247 -6.15 -2.09 6.83
C LEU A 247 -6.16 -0.77 7.63
N LEU A 248 -6.97 0.21 7.20
CA LEU A 248 -7.13 1.49 7.90
C LEU A 248 -7.62 1.30 9.35
N LEU A 249 -8.61 0.43 9.55
CA LEU A 249 -9.14 0.09 10.87
C LEU A 249 -8.08 -0.56 11.76
N LEU A 250 -7.27 -1.47 11.18
CA LEU A 250 -6.19 -2.13 11.91
C LEU A 250 -5.15 -1.12 12.40
N ASN A 251 -4.75 -0.16 11.56
CA ASN A 251 -3.79 0.88 11.94
C ASN A 251 -4.29 1.79 13.06
N HIS A 252 -5.59 2.05 13.10
CA HIS A 252 -6.23 2.85 14.15
C HIS A 252 -6.55 2.05 15.42
N GLY A 253 -6.08 0.80 15.51
CA GLY A 253 -6.28 -0.08 16.67
C GLY A 253 -7.68 -0.69 16.77
N LYS A 254 -8.56 -0.48 15.77
CA LYS A 254 -9.91 -1.05 15.70
C LYS A 254 -9.89 -2.48 15.17
N ARG A 255 -9.21 -3.36 15.90
CA ARG A 255 -8.91 -4.75 15.48
C ARG A 255 -10.18 -5.57 15.21
N SER A 256 -11.18 -5.49 16.09
CA SER A 256 -12.42 -6.26 15.95
C SER A 256 -13.19 -5.90 14.67
N GLU A 257 -13.34 -4.60 14.39
CA GLU A 257 -13.98 -4.10 13.16
C GLU A 257 -13.20 -4.56 11.91
N ALA A 258 -11.87 -4.42 11.92
CA ALA A 258 -11.01 -4.87 10.81
C ALA A 258 -11.16 -6.37 10.52
N LEU A 259 -11.07 -7.20 11.56
CA LEU A 259 -11.20 -8.66 11.44
C LEU A 259 -12.59 -9.07 10.95
N SER A 260 -13.64 -8.38 11.41
CA SER A 260 -15.01 -8.64 10.96
C SER A 260 -15.18 -8.42 9.45
N LEU A 261 -14.58 -7.36 8.89
CA LEU A 261 -14.60 -7.11 7.44
C LEU A 261 -13.87 -8.21 6.66
N TRP A 262 -12.71 -8.66 7.14
CA TRP A 262 -12.03 -9.81 6.50
C TRP A 262 -12.84 -11.10 6.61
N CYS A 263 -13.56 -11.34 7.70
CA CYS A 263 -14.45 -12.50 7.80
C CYS A 263 -15.61 -12.44 6.81
N GLN A 264 -16.20 -11.26 6.62
CA GLN A 264 -17.24 -11.03 5.61
C GLN A 264 -16.71 -11.24 4.18
N MET A 265 -15.45 -10.84 3.92
CA MET A 265 -14.80 -11.13 2.63
C MET A 265 -14.49 -12.62 2.44
N ILE A 266 -14.05 -13.33 3.49
CA ILE A 266 -13.74 -14.77 3.42
C ILE A 266 -15.03 -15.60 3.24
N SER A 267 -16.11 -15.22 3.91
CA SER A 267 -17.43 -15.87 3.77
C SER A 267 -18.14 -15.56 2.45
N GLY A 268 -17.64 -14.60 1.68
CA GLY A 268 -18.22 -14.18 0.40
C GLY A 268 -19.41 -13.23 0.53
N GLU A 269 -19.67 -12.68 1.72
CA GLU A 269 -20.67 -11.62 1.93
C GLU A 269 -20.23 -10.30 1.29
N LEU A 270 -18.92 -10.03 1.30
CA LEU A 270 -18.30 -8.87 0.66
C LEU A 270 -17.32 -9.33 -0.42
N ASN A 271 -17.28 -8.61 -1.53
CA ASN A 271 -16.34 -8.86 -2.62
C ASN A 271 -15.34 -7.71 -2.71
N ASP A 272 -14.05 -8.04 -2.67
CA ASP A 272 -12.97 -7.10 -2.94
C ASP A 272 -11.89 -7.83 -3.74
N SER A 273 -11.56 -7.31 -4.93
CA SER A 273 -10.55 -7.90 -5.81
C SER A 273 -9.13 -7.82 -5.27
N ASN A 274 -8.87 -6.89 -4.35
CA ASN A 274 -7.55 -6.66 -3.76
C ASN A 274 -7.32 -7.52 -2.50
N PHE A 275 -8.33 -8.24 -2.02
CA PHE A 275 -8.16 -9.11 -0.87
C PHE A 275 -7.22 -10.28 -1.20
N LYS A 276 -6.08 -10.33 -0.51
CA LYS A 276 -5.02 -11.36 -0.67
C LYS A 276 -5.42 -12.77 -0.21
N GLY A 277 -6.64 -12.94 0.32
CA GLY A 277 -7.20 -14.22 0.72
C GLY A 277 -6.86 -14.65 2.15
N ILE A 278 -7.21 -15.88 2.47
CA ILE A 278 -7.19 -16.38 3.85
C ILE A 278 -5.79 -16.55 4.45
N ILE A 279 -4.77 -16.77 3.61
CA ILE A 279 -3.38 -16.88 4.04
C ILE A 279 -2.91 -15.54 4.63
N PHE A 280 -3.27 -14.43 3.99
CA PHE A 280 -3.00 -13.10 4.51
C PHE A 280 -3.72 -12.86 5.85
N PHE A 281 -5.00 -13.25 5.94
CA PHE A 281 -5.76 -13.14 7.17
C PHE A 281 -5.11 -13.91 8.34
N ALA A 282 -4.62 -15.13 8.10
CA ALA A 282 -3.89 -15.90 9.10
C ALA A 282 -2.59 -15.20 9.55
N GLN A 283 -1.86 -14.58 8.62
CA GLN A 283 -0.67 -13.79 8.95
C GLN A 283 -1.01 -12.57 9.82
N VAL A 284 -2.14 -11.91 9.56
CA VAL A 284 -2.60 -10.78 10.38
C VAL A 284 -2.95 -11.22 11.79
N LEU A 285 -3.68 -12.33 11.96
CA LEU A 285 -3.99 -12.89 13.29
C LEU A 285 -2.71 -13.19 14.08
N LYS A 286 -1.71 -13.78 13.42
CA LYS A 286 -0.40 -14.07 14.03
C LYS A 286 0.35 -12.81 14.45
N LYS A 287 0.29 -11.73 13.65
CA LYS A 287 0.89 -10.43 13.99
C LYS A 287 0.20 -9.75 15.17
N ILE A 288 -1.11 -9.92 15.32
CA ILE A 288 -1.86 -9.35 16.46
C ILE A 288 -1.42 -10.02 17.77
N GLY A 289 -1.19 -11.33 17.76
CA GLY A 289 -0.63 -12.06 18.91
C GLY A 289 -1.54 -12.13 20.14
N ASP A 290 -2.86 -11.98 19.96
CA ASP A 290 -3.87 -12.07 21.00
C ASP A 290 -4.53 -13.45 20.97
N ALA A 291 -4.46 -14.17 22.09
CA ALA A 291 -4.97 -15.53 22.20
C ALA A 291 -6.50 -15.59 22.06
N GLU A 292 -7.24 -14.65 22.66
CA GLU A 292 -8.71 -14.66 22.61
C GLU A 292 -9.20 -14.43 21.18
N ILE A 293 -8.61 -13.45 20.49
CA ILE A 293 -8.89 -13.17 19.08
C ILE A 293 -8.51 -14.37 18.21
N LEU A 294 -7.36 -14.98 18.46
CA LEU A 294 -6.93 -16.15 17.68
C LEU A 294 -7.93 -17.30 17.81
N TRP A 295 -8.39 -17.62 19.02
CA TRP A 295 -9.39 -18.68 19.23
C TRP A 295 -10.73 -18.34 18.57
N GLN A 296 -11.14 -17.07 18.57
CA GLN A 296 -12.39 -16.64 17.93
C GLN A 296 -12.39 -16.87 16.42
N TYR A 297 -11.25 -16.70 15.75
CA TYR A 297 -11.15 -16.77 14.28
C TYR A 297 -10.44 -18.03 13.75
N ALA A 298 -9.93 -18.90 14.63
CA ALA A 298 -9.19 -20.10 14.23
C ALA A 298 -10.06 -21.09 13.43
N ASP A 299 -11.33 -21.28 13.81
CA ASP A 299 -12.28 -22.14 13.10
C ASP A 299 -12.38 -21.74 11.62
N LEU A 300 -12.49 -20.43 11.35
CA LEU A 300 -12.62 -19.90 9.99
C LEU A 300 -11.41 -20.26 9.12
N VAL A 301 -10.20 -20.18 9.67
CA VAL A 301 -8.97 -20.51 8.92
C VAL A 301 -8.84 -22.01 8.73
N LEU A 302 -9.11 -22.81 9.76
CA LEU A 302 -8.98 -24.26 9.72
C LEU A 302 -10.02 -24.92 8.82
N ASP A 303 -11.27 -24.42 8.81
CA ASP A 303 -12.35 -24.92 7.96
C ASP A 303 -12.03 -24.73 6.46
N ASN A 304 -11.35 -23.64 6.12
CA ASN A 304 -10.95 -23.33 4.75
C ASN A 304 -9.62 -24.01 4.35
N ASN A 305 -8.64 -24.04 5.26
CA ASN A 305 -7.32 -24.60 4.99
C ASN A 305 -6.65 -25.11 6.27
N GLU A 306 -6.84 -26.40 6.56
CA GLU A 306 -6.24 -27.07 7.72
C GLU A 306 -4.72 -26.89 7.81
N VAL A 307 -4.01 -26.93 6.68
CA VAL A 307 -2.54 -26.89 6.65
C VAL A 307 -2.03 -25.52 7.10
N HIS A 308 -2.61 -24.45 6.57
CA HIS A 308 -2.23 -23.08 6.92
C HIS A 308 -2.82 -22.65 8.28
N GLY A 309 -3.98 -23.19 8.66
CA GLY A 309 -4.60 -22.90 9.96
C GLY A 309 -3.74 -23.36 11.14
N VAL A 310 -2.99 -24.47 11.00
CA VAL A 310 -2.03 -24.90 12.04
C VAL A 310 -0.91 -23.90 12.27
N GLU A 311 -0.51 -23.15 11.24
CA GLU A 311 0.59 -22.19 11.36
C GLU A 311 0.28 -21.04 12.35
N LEU A 312 -1.00 -20.85 12.69
CA LEU A 312 -1.45 -19.96 13.77
C LEU A 312 -0.97 -20.46 15.14
N PHE A 313 -0.98 -21.77 15.35
CA PHE A 313 -0.59 -22.42 16.61
C PHE A 313 0.90 -22.80 16.65
N ILE A 314 1.55 -22.91 15.49
CA ILE A 314 2.98 -23.18 15.38
C ILE A 314 3.79 -21.89 15.47
N GLN A 315 4.64 -21.81 16.49
CA GLN A 315 5.58 -20.72 16.69
C GLN A 315 7.00 -21.17 16.35
N LYS A 316 7.42 -20.89 15.12
CA LYS A 316 8.83 -20.99 14.74
C LYS A 316 9.49 -19.71 15.19
N GLN A 317 10.18 -19.73 16.34
CA GLN A 317 10.98 -18.58 16.78
C GLN A 317 12.01 -18.28 15.69
N THR A 318 11.90 -17.12 15.05
CA THR A 318 12.96 -16.62 14.19
C THR A 318 13.83 -15.66 14.99
N ALA A 319 15.12 -15.59 14.68
CA ALA A 319 16.10 -14.77 15.41
C ALA A 319 15.80 -13.24 15.41
N LYS A 320 14.68 -12.79 14.80
CA LYS A 320 14.24 -11.40 14.70
C LYS A 320 12.99 -11.07 15.52
N ASP A 321 12.37 -12.04 16.19
CA ASP A 321 11.10 -11.81 16.90
C ASP A 321 11.34 -11.28 18.33
N THR A 322 11.04 -10.00 18.55
CA THR A 322 11.11 -9.32 19.87
C THR A 322 9.79 -9.36 20.66
N ALA A 323 8.71 -9.86 20.07
CA ALA A 323 7.41 -9.96 20.74
C ALA A 323 7.35 -11.20 21.66
N PRO A 324 6.69 -11.10 22.84
CA PRO A 324 6.49 -12.26 23.70
C PRO A 324 5.72 -13.34 22.95
N ALA A 325 6.24 -14.56 22.97
CA ALA A 325 5.58 -15.71 22.39
C ALA A 325 4.20 -15.88 23.06
N MET A 326 3.14 -15.97 22.26
CA MET A 326 1.80 -16.29 22.76
C MET A 326 1.83 -17.75 23.28
N GLU A 327 2.09 -17.95 24.56
CA GLU A 327 2.17 -19.30 25.13
C GLU A 327 0.79 -19.94 25.18
N LEU A 328 0.49 -20.76 24.17
CA LEU A 328 -0.68 -21.63 24.17
C LEU A 328 -0.32 -22.99 24.76
N ASP A 329 -1.18 -23.48 25.65
CA ASP A 329 -1.05 -24.81 26.22
C ASP A 329 -1.17 -25.88 25.12
N PRO A 330 -0.14 -26.75 24.93
CA PRO A 330 -0.15 -27.78 23.90
C PRO A 330 -1.31 -28.76 24.00
N HIS A 331 -1.82 -29.03 25.20
CA HIS A 331 -2.96 -29.93 25.38
C HIS A 331 -4.25 -29.31 24.86
N THR A 332 -4.48 -28.04 25.18
CA THR A 332 -5.66 -27.28 24.72
C THR A 332 -5.68 -27.21 23.20
N VAL A 333 -4.54 -26.88 22.58
CA VAL A 333 -4.41 -26.86 21.11
C VAL A 333 -4.62 -28.24 20.49
N ALA A 334 -3.95 -29.28 21.01
CA ALA A 334 -4.10 -30.64 20.49
C ALA A 334 -5.52 -31.18 20.63
N ASN A 335 -6.24 -30.80 21.69
CA ASN A 335 -7.65 -31.15 21.89
C ASN A 335 -8.55 -30.43 20.87
N TYR A 336 -8.32 -29.14 20.67
CA TYR A 336 -9.05 -28.34 19.69
C TYR A 336 -8.86 -28.83 18.25
N LEU A 337 -7.62 -29.16 17.87
CA LEU A 337 -7.30 -29.65 16.53
C LEU A 337 -7.82 -31.08 16.25
N GLN A 338 -8.41 -31.80 17.21
CA GLN A 338 -8.99 -33.13 16.95
C GLN A 338 -10.05 -33.13 15.84
N ARG A 339 -10.74 -32.01 15.63
CA ARG A 339 -11.72 -31.83 14.55
C ARG A 339 -11.07 -31.75 13.16
N TYR A 340 -9.79 -31.43 13.10
CA TYR A 340 -9.02 -31.14 11.89
C TYR A 340 -7.83 -32.12 11.78
N PRO A 341 -8.01 -33.30 11.17
CA PRO A 341 -7.03 -34.39 11.24
C PRO A 341 -5.69 -34.06 10.58
N LYS A 342 -5.68 -33.32 9.45
CA LYS A 342 -4.42 -32.92 8.80
C LYS A 342 -3.70 -31.90 9.67
N ALA A 343 -4.48 -30.99 10.25
CA ALA A 343 -3.96 -29.97 11.13
C ALA A 343 -3.31 -30.56 12.40
N LEU A 344 -3.99 -31.50 13.04
CA LEU A 344 -3.52 -32.20 14.23
C LEU A 344 -2.20 -32.95 13.98
N ILE A 345 -2.08 -33.66 12.86
CA ILE A 345 -0.85 -34.38 12.50
C ILE A 345 0.33 -33.40 12.42
N LEU A 346 0.18 -32.30 11.67
CA LEU A 346 1.24 -31.29 11.53
C LEU A 346 1.63 -30.65 12.86
N TYR A 347 0.65 -30.38 13.72
CA TYR A 347 0.91 -29.82 15.04
C TYR A 347 1.66 -30.81 15.95
N LEU A 348 1.25 -32.08 15.97
CA LEU A 348 1.93 -33.13 16.75
C LEU A 348 3.35 -33.41 16.23
N GLU A 349 3.55 -33.41 14.91
CA GLU A 349 4.87 -33.49 14.29
C GLU A 349 5.77 -32.33 14.74
N TYR A 350 5.24 -31.11 14.80
CA TYR A 350 5.95 -29.95 15.32
C TYR A 350 6.31 -30.10 16.80
N LEU A 351 5.36 -30.51 17.65
CA LEU A 351 5.62 -30.71 19.09
C LEU A 351 6.72 -31.74 19.34
N ILE A 352 6.74 -32.83 18.58
CA ILE A 352 7.68 -33.94 18.77
C ILE A 352 9.03 -33.66 18.13
N ASN A 353 9.04 -33.24 16.86
CA ASN A 353 10.29 -33.12 16.09
C ASN A 353 10.99 -31.77 16.29
N GLU A 354 10.24 -30.67 16.39
CA GLU A 354 10.82 -29.32 16.50
C GLU A 354 10.91 -28.87 17.97
N LYS A 355 9.84 -29.03 18.77
CA LYS A 355 9.88 -28.69 20.21
C LYS A 355 10.52 -29.76 21.10
N GLY A 356 10.67 -31.00 20.61
CA GLY A 356 11.28 -32.09 21.38
C GLY A 356 10.45 -32.53 22.60
N ILE A 357 9.12 -32.38 22.57
CA ILE A 357 8.26 -32.78 23.68
C ILE A 357 8.24 -34.31 23.81
N GLU A 358 8.60 -34.80 25.00
CA GLU A 358 8.77 -36.23 25.28
C GLU A 358 7.52 -36.91 25.87
N GLU A 359 6.38 -36.22 25.90
CA GLU A 359 5.19 -36.70 26.58
C GLU A 359 4.48 -37.84 25.83
N GLU A 360 4.27 -38.95 26.53
CA GLU A 360 3.77 -40.20 25.96
C GLU A 360 2.44 -40.06 25.21
N LYS A 361 1.57 -39.15 25.67
CA LYS A 361 0.25 -38.90 25.08
C LYS A 361 0.35 -38.40 23.63
N PHE A 362 1.20 -37.41 23.37
CA PHE A 362 1.34 -36.82 22.04
C PHE A 362 1.93 -37.81 21.03
N HIS A 363 2.92 -38.61 21.45
CA HIS A 363 3.52 -39.66 20.61
C HIS A 363 2.52 -40.77 20.29
N THR A 364 1.72 -41.18 21.27
CA THR A 364 0.67 -42.19 21.06
C THR A 364 -0.44 -41.65 20.16
N GLN A 365 -0.85 -40.38 20.35
CA GLN A 365 -1.87 -39.72 19.54
C GLN A 365 -1.43 -39.57 18.08
N LEU A 366 -0.18 -39.17 17.82
CA LEU A 366 0.36 -39.05 16.47
C LEU A 366 0.34 -40.39 15.73
N ALA A 367 0.77 -41.47 16.40
CA ALA A 367 0.71 -42.81 15.81
C ALA A 367 -0.73 -43.22 15.46
N VAL A 368 -1.70 -42.94 16.33
CA VAL A 368 -3.11 -43.21 16.06
C VAL A 368 -3.59 -42.43 14.84
N GLN A 369 -3.27 -41.15 14.74
CA GLN A 369 -3.70 -40.32 13.59
C GLN A 369 -3.11 -40.83 12.27
N TYR A 370 -1.83 -41.24 12.24
CA TYR A 370 -1.27 -41.87 11.04
C TYR A 370 -1.99 -43.17 10.67
N ILE A 371 -2.28 -44.03 11.65
CA ILE A 371 -3.00 -45.30 11.42
C ILE A 371 -4.40 -45.02 10.86
N ASP A 372 -5.11 -44.04 11.42
CA ASP A 372 -6.46 -43.66 10.98
C ASP A 372 -6.46 -43.10 9.54
N VAL A 373 -5.47 -42.29 9.17
CA VAL A 373 -5.27 -41.81 7.79
C VAL A 373 -5.00 -42.97 6.84
N ILE A 374 -4.07 -43.88 7.18
CA ILE A 374 -3.75 -45.06 6.37
C ILE A 374 -4.97 -45.96 6.21
N SER A 375 -5.75 -46.16 7.28
CA SER A 375 -6.98 -46.95 7.25
C SER A 375 -8.01 -46.35 6.28
N LYS A 376 -8.23 -45.03 6.32
CA LYS A 376 -9.12 -44.32 5.39
C LYS A 376 -8.64 -44.45 3.94
N LEU A 377 -7.34 -44.26 3.67
CA LEU A 377 -6.77 -44.39 2.33
C LEU A 377 -6.92 -45.81 1.77
N LYS A 378 -6.72 -46.85 2.59
CA LYS A 378 -6.96 -48.24 2.17
C LYS A 378 -8.43 -48.54 1.84
N SER A 379 -9.37 -47.85 2.51
CA SER A 379 -10.80 -48.01 2.26
C SER A 379 -11.29 -47.30 0.97
N GLN A 380 -10.55 -46.30 0.48
CA GLN A 380 -10.92 -45.45 -0.66
C GLN A 380 -10.09 -45.77 -1.92
N SER A 381 -10.25 -46.96 -2.50
CA SER A 381 -9.78 -47.40 -3.85
C SER A 381 -8.28 -47.21 -4.22
N THR A 382 -7.79 -48.03 -5.17
CA THR A 382 -6.38 -48.21 -5.53
C THR A 382 -5.69 -47.03 -6.24
N GLU A 383 -6.37 -45.94 -6.57
CA GLU A 383 -5.75 -44.78 -7.24
C GLU A 383 -4.83 -43.96 -6.32
N ASN A 384 -4.92 -44.15 -5.00
CA ASN A 384 -4.14 -43.43 -3.99
C ASN A 384 -2.88 -44.19 -3.48
N GLU A 385 -2.39 -45.19 -4.21
CA GLU A 385 -1.18 -45.96 -3.83
C GLU A 385 0.06 -45.13 -3.46
N PRO A 386 0.43 -44.03 -4.17
CA PRO A 386 1.61 -43.25 -3.80
C PRO A 386 1.44 -42.53 -2.45
N ASP A 387 0.26 -41.94 -2.20
CA ASP A 387 -0.04 -41.26 -0.94
C ASP A 387 -0.15 -42.26 0.23
N LEU A 388 -0.68 -43.46 -0.03
CA LEU A 388 -0.74 -44.54 0.96
C LEU A 388 0.68 -44.96 1.39
N ASN A 389 1.57 -45.19 0.42
CA ASN A 389 2.94 -45.60 0.70
C ASN A 389 3.74 -44.53 1.45
N GLU A 390 3.58 -43.25 1.10
CA GLU A 390 4.23 -42.15 1.82
C GLU A 390 3.76 -42.07 3.28
N ASN A 391 2.46 -42.21 3.55
CA ASN A 391 1.94 -42.20 4.92
C ASN A 391 2.41 -43.42 5.75
N ILE A 392 2.50 -44.60 5.14
CA ILE A 392 3.08 -45.80 5.78
C ILE A 392 4.55 -45.56 6.14
N LEU A 393 5.33 -44.98 5.21
CA LEU A 393 6.74 -44.65 5.47
C LEU A 393 6.89 -43.61 6.58
N ARG A 394 6.03 -42.59 6.63
CA ARG A 394 6.00 -41.59 7.72
C ARG A 394 5.76 -42.25 9.06
N LEU A 395 4.72 -43.09 9.16
CA LEU A 395 4.43 -43.86 10.38
C LEU A 395 5.63 -44.72 10.78
N ARG A 396 6.23 -45.46 9.84
CA ARG A 396 7.38 -46.32 10.12
C ARG A 396 8.58 -45.54 10.64
N ARG A 397 8.94 -44.43 9.98
CA ARG A 397 10.04 -43.56 10.41
C ARG A 397 9.78 -43.03 11.82
N PHE A 398 8.54 -42.61 12.11
CA PHE A 398 8.14 -42.18 13.45
C PHE A 398 8.27 -43.30 14.49
N LEU A 399 7.70 -44.49 14.22
CA LEU A 399 7.75 -45.64 15.12
C LEU A 399 9.19 -46.11 15.39
N GLN A 400 10.09 -46.01 14.41
CA GLN A 400 11.50 -46.34 14.58
C GLN A 400 12.20 -45.31 15.46
N LYS A 401 12.01 -44.01 15.20
CA LYS A 401 12.71 -42.92 15.91
C LYS A 401 12.24 -42.71 17.35
N SER A 402 10.93 -42.63 17.58
CA SER A 402 10.39 -42.34 18.92
C SER A 402 10.28 -43.61 19.78
N ASN A 403 10.57 -43.51 21.08
CA ASN A 403 10.36 -44.58 22.08
C ASN A 403 9.24 -44.25 23.08
N GLN A 404 8.58 -43.10 22.94
CA GLN A 404 7.69 -42.54 23.96
C GLN A 404 6.21 -42.86 23.70
N TYR A 405 5.86 -43.80 22.82
CA TYR A 405 4.47 -44.17 22.57
C TYR A 405 4.05 -45.47 23.28
N ARG A 406 2.75 -45.65 23.51
CA ARG A 406 2.17 -46.89 24.06
C ARG A 406 2.14 -48.01 23.03
N ALA A 407 3.26 -48.70 22.86
CA ALA A 407 3.40 -49.77 21.88
C ALA A 407 2.34 -50.89 22.05
N LYS A 408 2.01 -51.27 23.30
CA LYS A 408 0.95 -52.26 23.59
C LYS A 408 -0.45 -51.81 23.15
N PHE A 409 -0.73 -50.51 23.18
CA PHE A 409 -2.01 -49.94 22.76
C PHE A 409 -2.11 -49.82 21.23
N LEU A 410 -0.99 -49.55 20.56
CA LEU A 410 -0.96 -49.39 19.09
C LEU A 410 -0.98 -50.74 18.35
N LEU A 411 -0.44 -51.81 18.94
CA LEU A 411 -0.33 -53.13 18.32
C LEU A 411 -1.63 -53.68 17.72
N PRO A 412 -2.78 -53.68 18.44
CA PRO A 412 -4.06 -54.11 17.88
C PRO A 412 -4.47 -53.27 16.66
N LYS A 413 -4.37 -51.94 16.76
CA LYS A 413 -4.78 -51.01 15.70
C LYS A 413 -3.97 -51.19 14.41
N VAL A 414 -2.66 -51.36 14.52
CA VAL A 414 -1.77 -51.56 13.36
C VAL A 414 -2.03 -52.92 12.70
N ARG A 415 -2.35 -53.95 13.50
CA ARG A 415 -2.73 -55.28 12.98
C ARG A 415 -4.04 -55.23 12.22
N ASP A 416 -5.04 -54.52 12.72
CA ASP A 416 -6.35 -54.43 12.10
C ASP A 416 -6.27 -53.75 10.72
N VAL A 417 -5.33 -52.83 10.53
CA VAL A 417 -5.05 -52.17 9.24
C VAL A 417 -4.15 -53.01 8.32
N GLY A 418 -3.57 -54.11 8.79
CA GLY A 418 -2.71 -55.01 8.00
C GLY A 418 -1.36 -54.39 7.62
N LEU A 419 -0.64 -53.83 8.60
CA LEU A 419 0.68 -53.22 8.43
C LEU A 419 1.77 -54.10 9.09
N ASP A 420 2.16 -55.19 8.43
CA ASP A 420 2.99 -56.24 9.03
C ASP A 420 4.41 -55.78 9.41
N GLN A 421 4.99 -54.84 8.65
CA GLN A 421 6.34 -54.31 8.93
C GLN A 421 6.33 -53.43 10.19
N GLU A 422 5.30 -52.61 10.35
CA GLU A 422 5.08 -51.75 11.50
C GLU A 422 4.73 -52.56 12.75
N VAL A 423 3.97 -53.67 12.60
CA VAL A 423 3.74 -54.67 13.66
C VAL A 423 5.07 -55.26 14.15
N ALA A 424 5.97 -55.62 13.24
CA ALA A 424 7.29 -56.13 13.61
C ALA A 424 8.13 -55.09 14.38
N VAL A 425 8.10 -53.82 13.97
CA VAL A 425 8.76 -52.71 14.69
C VAL A 425 8.21 -52.57 16.11
N LEU A 426 6.88 -52.57 16.27
CA LEU A 426 6.24 -52.46 17.58
C LEU A 426 6.57 -53.67 18.49
N TYR A 427 6.56 -54.89 17.95
CA TYR A 427 6.95 -56.07 18.72
C TYR A 427 8.40 -56.04 19.20
N GLY A 428 9.30 -55.47 18.39
CA GLY A 428 10.68 -55.23 18.79
C GLY A 428 10.78 -54.33 20.02
N LYS A 429 9.92 -53.32 20.12
CA LYS A 429 9.91 -52.36 21.25
C LYS A 429 9.20 -52.89 22.50
N VAL A 430 8.22 -53.78 22.38
CA VAL A 430 7.51 -54.37 23.54
C VAL A 430 8.34 -55.50 24.20
N SER A 431 9.51 -55.84 23.65
CA SER A 431 10.39 -56.92 24.13
C SER A 431 9.72 -58.31 24.17
N ILE A 432 8.70 -58.54 23.34
CA ILE A 432 8.05 -59.85 23.20
C ILE A 432 8.68 -60.58 22.01
N ILE A 433 9.87 -61.12 22.24
CA ILE A 433 10.68 -61.81 21.22
C ILE A 433 9.91 -62.99 20.58
N THR A 434 9.09 -63.70 21.36
CA THR A 434 8.34 -64.88 20.90
C THR A 434 7.28 -64.55 19.85
N GLN A 435 6.63 -63.39 19.93
CA GLN A 435 5.60 -62.98 18.95
C GLN A 435 6.21 -62.27 17.74
N LEU A 436 7.40 -61.66 17.88
CA LEU A 436 8.18 -61.12 16.78
C LEU A 436 8.53 -62.22 15.75
N PHE A 437 8.98 -63.39 16.24
CA PHE A 437 9.26 -64.54 15.38
C PHE A 437 8.01 -65.02 14.64
N SER A 438 6.83 -65.05 15.28
CA SER A 438 5.58 -65.45 14.61
C SER A 438 5.15 -64.47 13.49
N SER A 439 5.32 -63.16 13.69
CA SER A 439 5.01 -62.14 12.69
C SER A 439 5.98 -62.19 11.50
N ILE A 440 7.28 -62.33 11.77
CA ILE A 440 8.31 -62.52 10.74
C ILE A 440 8.05 -63.80 9.95
N PHE A 441 7.68 -64.89 10.64
CA PHE A 441 7.35 -66.17 10.01
C PHE A 441 6.11 -66.08 9.11
N LYS A 442 5.07 -65.34 9.49
CA LYS A 442 3.92 -65.07 8.59
C LYS A 442 4.33 -64.31 7.34
N HIS A 443 5.15 -63.27 7.48
CA HIS A 443 5.59 -62.46 6.34
C HIS A 443 6.50 -63.26 5.39
N ILE A 444 7.40 -64.07 5.94
CA ILE A 444 8.27 -65.00 5.19
C ILE A 444 7.44 -66.09 4.52
N CYS A 445 6.47 -66.70 5.22
CA CYS A 445 5.57 -67.69 4.63
C CYS A 445 4.70 -67.09 3.53
N PHE A 446 4.25 -65.84 3.63
CA PHE A 446 3.49 -65.18 2.57
C PHE A 446 4.35 -64.91 1.34
N VAL A 447 5.59 -64.45 1.52
CA VAL A 447 6.55 -64.25 0.42
C VAL A 447 6.94 -65.60 -0.21
N LEU A 448 7.16 -66.65 0.57
CA LEU A 448 7.43 -68.01 0.07
C LEU A 448 6.21 -68.60 -0.64
N LEU A 449 4.99 -68.42 -0.14
CA LEU A 449 3.77 -68.85 -0.85
C LEU A 449 3.60 -68.10 -2.16
N TYR A 450 3.86 -66.79 -2.20
CA TYR A 450 3.78 -65.99 -3.42
C TYR A 450 4.85 -66.42 -4.44
N PHE A 451 6.07 -66.73 -3.97
CA PHE A 451 7.16 -67.23 -4.81
C PHE A 451 6.89 -68.65 -5.34
N ILE A 452 6.31 -69.52 -4.52
CA ILE A 452 5.86 -70.87 -4.92
C ILE A 452 4.69 -70.77 -5.90
N PHE A 453 3.74 -69.87 -5.69
CA PHE A 453 2.62 -69.65 -6.60
C PHE A 453 3.09 -69.09 -7.96
N PHE A 454 4.07 -68.18 -7.95
CA PHE A 454 4.69 -67.65 -9.17
C PHE A 454 5.49 -68.71 -9.94
N LEU A 455 6.24 -69.56 -9.24
CA LEU A 455 6.94 -70.72 -9.84
C LEU A 455 5.99 -71.82 -10.35
N CYS A 456 4.83 -72.00 -9.73
CA CYS A 456 3.85 -73.00 -10.15
C CYS A 456 2.93 -72.53 -11.30
N PHE A 457 2.72 -71.22 -11.49
CA PHE A 457 1.84 -70.69 -12.55
C PHE A 457 2.56 -70.06 -13.74
N PHE A 458 3.82 -69.63 -13.61
CA PHE A 458 4.62 -69.06 -14.69
C PHE A 458 5.81 -69.98 -15.04
N HIS A 459 5.52 -71.21 -15.47
CA HIS A 459 6.47 -71.99 -16.25
C HIS A 459 6.16 -71.78 -17.74
N PRO A 460 7.08 -71.22 -18.56
CA PRO A 460 6.85 -71.14 -20.00
C PRO A 460 6.78 -72.57 -20.55
N LYS A 461 5.71 -72.86 -21.29
CA LYS A 461 5.60 -74.06 -22.14
C LYS A 461 6.79 -74.08 -23.09
N ILE A 462 7.74 -74.97 -22.83
CA ILE A 462 8.70 -75.41 -23.85
C ILE A 462 7.93 -76.46 -24.67
N ASP A 463 7.31 -76.01 -25.76
CA ASP A 463 6.75 -76.90 -26.77
C ASP A 463 7.92 -77.54 -27.53
N GLY A 464 8.20 -78.80 -27.20
CA GLY A 464 8.92 -79.72 -28.07
C GLY A 464 7.94 -80.34 -29.06
N ARG A 465 8.13 -80.09 -30.36
CA ARG A 465 7.68 -80.98 -31.43
C ARG A 465 8.88 -81.39 -32.28
N SER A 466 8.95 -82.71 -32.44
CA SER A 466 9.57 -83.52 -33.50
C SER A 466 10.14 -82.78 -34.71
#